data_AF-W9T745-F1
#
_entry.id   AF-W9T745-F1
#
_cell.length_a   1.000
_cell.length_b   1.000
_cell.length_c   1.000
_cell.angle_alpha   90.00
_cell.angle_beta   90.00
_cell.angle_gamma   90.00
#
_symmetry.space_group_name_H-M   'P 1'
#
loop_
_entity.id
_entity.type
_entity.pdbx_description
1 polymer ?
#
loop_
_entity_poly.entity_id
_entity_poly.type
_entity_poly.pdbx_seq_one_letter_code
_entity_poly.pdbx_strand_id
1 'polypeptide(L)'
;MDGSLEIPTLQQIIDLVKTLQLSQGRRIGLYPETKHPTHFRQLGLAMEKPLVRILTRNGYVGRQAPVYIQSFEVDNLKTLSRLTQLRLVQLFGSGQPYDQQVRGSELTYARMATPAGLKAIARYAAGVGPDKGYLIPRDANGNLGAPTRFVADAHAAGLKVHPYTFRAENAFLPTGLRSSDQPTARGEIETEIRAFLDAGIDGLFIDQPDIAVKVRAEVERRE
;
A
#
# COMPACT_ATOMS: atom_id res chain seq x y z
N MET A 1 -9.96 26.90 -8.45
CA MET A 1 -9.06 26.11 -7.59
C MET A 1 -7.87 25.55 -8.38
N ASP A 2 -7.98 25.43 -9.70
CA ASP A 2 -6.83 25.13 -10.58
C ASP A 2 -5.70 26.15 -10.39
N GLY A 3 -4.47 25.66 -10.15
CA GLY A 3 -3.28 26.48 -9.94
C GLY A 3 -3.09 27.06 -8.54
N SER A 4 -3.98 26.78 -7.58
CA SER A 4 -3.88 27.32 -6.21
C SER A 4 -3.00 26.51 -5.25
N LEU A 5 -2.60 25.29 -5.65
CA LEU A 5 -1.77 24.40 -4.85
C LEU A 5 -0.53 23.98 -5.67
N GLU A 6 0.65 24.20 -5.12
CA GLU A 6 1.92 23.76 -5.70
C GLU A 6 2.11 22.25 -5.51
N ILE A 7 2.83 21.61 -6.44
CA ILE A 7 3.22 20.20 -6.32
C ILE A 7 4.44 20.12 -5.39
N PRO A 8 4.34 19.49 -4.21
CA PRO A 8 5.45 19.42 -3.28
C PRO A 8 6.52 18.42 -3.77
N THR A 9 7.78 18.78 -3.56
CA THR A 9 8.91 17.85 -3.66
C THR A 9 8.92 16.88 -2.48
N LEU A 10 9.59 15.74 -2.64
CA LEU A 10 9.79 14.79 -1.53
C LEU A 10 10.54 15.43 -0.35
N GLN A 11 11.47 16.36 -0.60
CA GLN A 11 12.18 17.07 0.48
C GLN A 11 11.21 17.90 1.32
N GLN A 12 10.31 18.66 0.69
CA GLN A 12 9.32 19.47 1.39
C GLN A 12 8.38 18.59 2.24
N ILE A 13 7.98 17.41 1.75
CA ILE A 13 7.18 16.45 2.54
C ILE A 13 7.98 15.90 3.73
N ILE A 14 9.27 15.60 3.56
CA ILE A 14 10.13 15.15 4.66
C ILE A 14 10.24 16.24 5.74
N ASP A 15 10.44 17.49 5.33
CA ASP A 15 10.57 18.62 6.25
C ASP A 15 9.27 18.90 7.00
N LEU A 16 8.12 18.80 6.32
CA LEU A 16 6.79 18.86 6.93
C LEU A 16 6.61 17.76 7.99
N VAL A 17 6.93 16.51 7.65
CA VAL A 17 6.82 15.39 8.59
C VAL A 17 7.71 15.61 9.82
N LYS A 18 8.97 16.03 9.64
CA LYS A 18 9.87 16.33 10.75
C LYS A 18 9.32 17.43 11.66
N THR A 19 8.78 18.49 11.07
CA THR A 19 8.16 19.61 11.81
C THR A 19 6.95 19.14 12.62
N LEU A 20 6.07 18.34 12.01
CA LEU A 20 4.88 17.81 12.69
C LEU A 20 5.22 16.81 13.80
N GLN A 21 6.27 16.00 13.64
CA GLN A 21 6.71 15.10 14.70
C GLN A 21 7.21 15.88 15.93
N LEU A 22 7.93 16.99 15.72
CA LEU A 22 8.39 17.86 16.81
C LEU A 22 7.22 18.54 17.52
N SER A 23 6.25 19.07 16.78
CA SER A 23 5.11 19.79 17.38
C SER A 23 4.09 18.87 18.05
N GLN A 24 3.88 17.65 17.51
CA GLN A 24 2.89 16.70 18.03
C GLN A 24 3.47 15.66 18.98
N GLY A 25 4.80 15.60 19.16
CA GLY A 25 5.46 14.64 20.04
C GLY A 25 5.23 13.18 19.66
N ARG A 26 4.90 12.89 18.39
CA ARG A 26 4.62 11.52 17.91
C ARG A 26 5.39 11.19 16.65
N ARG A 27 5.64 9.91 16.44
CA ARG A 27 6.27 9.40 15.23
C ARG A 27 5.29 9.40 14.05
N ILE A 28 5.71 9.93 12.91
CA ILE A 28 4.96 9.97 11.65
C ILE A 28 5.88 9.36 10.58
N GLY A 29 5.39 8.32 9.89
CA GLY A 29 6.15 7.63 8.85
C GLY A 29 5.94 8.19 7.46
N LEU A 30 6.78 7.74 6.52
CA LEU A 30 6.63 7.99 5.10
C LEU A 30 6.35 6.68 4.36
N TYR A 31 5.59 6.77 3.27
CA TYR A 31 5.26 5.60 2.44
C TYR A 31 5.35 5.93 0.93
N PRO A 32 6.53 6.37 0.43
CA PRO A 32 6.70 6.71 -0.98
C PRO A 32 6.49 5.52 -1.92
N GLU A 33 5.83 5.77 -3.04
CA GLU A 33 5.72 4.83 -4.16
C GLU A 33 6.61 5.28 -5.32
N THR A 34 7.35 4.36 -5.93
CA THR A 34 7.99 4.61 -7.24
C THR A 34 7.00 4.30 -8.37
N LYS A 35 6.59 5.32 -9.13
CA LYS A 35 5.64 5.18 -10.25
C LYS A 35 6.34 4.90 -11.57
N HIS A 36 5.97 3.82 -12.24
CA HIS A 36 6.53 3.39 -13.54
C HIS A 36 8.08 3.42 -13.65
N PRO A 37 8.84 2.77 -12.73
CA PRO A 37 10.30 2.75 -12.80
C PRO A 37 10.91 2.38 -14.15
N THR A 38 10.33 1.43 -14.87
CA THR A 38 10.84 1.00 -16.18
C THR A 38 10.78 2.14 -17.21
N HIS A 39 9.70 2.92 -17.23
CA HIS A 39 9.57 4.08 -18.11
C HIS A 39 10.64 5.13 -17.82
N PHE A 40 10.78 5.56 -16.56
CA PHE A 40 11.77 6.57 -16.21
C PHE A 40 13.21 6.08 -16.42
N ARG A 41 13.49 4.79 -16.25
CA ARG A 41 14.79 4.21 -16.58
C ARG A 41 15.12 4.32 -18.07
N GLN A 42 14.16 4.10 -18.96
CA GLN A 42 14.34 4.25 -20.41
C GLN A 42 14.66 5.71 -20.81
N LEU A 43 14.17 6.67 -20.03
CA LEU A 43 14.49 8.10 -20.20
C LEU A 43 15.82 8.52 -19.55
N GLY A 44 16.57 7.60 -18.94
CA GLY A 44 17.79 7.93 -18.18
C GLY A 44 17.52 8.56 -16.80
N LEU A 45 16.28 8.49 -16.31
CA LEU A 45 15.80 9.10 -15.08
C LEU A 45 15.50 8.06 -13.98
N ALA A 46 16.35 7.03 -13.86
CA ALA A 46 16.17 5.96 -12.88
C ALA A 46 16.04 6.50 -11.44
N MET A 47 14.95 6.16 -10.75
CA MET A 47 14.55 6.77 -9.49
C MET A 47 15.17 6.13 -8.24
N GLU A 48 15.68 4.89 -8.34
CA GLU A 48 16.09 4.08 -7.19
C GLU A 48 17.20 4.75 -6.37
N LYS A 49 18.28 5.17 -7.04
CA LYS A 49 19.42 5.81 -6.39
C LYS A 49 19.06 7.21 -5.85
N PRO A 50 18.39 8.10 -6.60
CA PRO A 50 17.91 9.37 -6.05
C PRO A 50 17.03 9.21 -4.81
N LEU A 51 16.06 8.28 -4.84
CA LEU A 51 15.16 8.03 -3.72
C LEU A 51 15.90 7.54 -2.47
N VAL A 52 16.80 6.56 -2.61
CA VAL A 52 17.60 6.08 -1.47
C VAL A 52 18.49 7.19 -0.93
N ARG A 53 19.08 8.02 -1.80
CA ARG A 53 19.95 9.12 -1.40
C ARG A 53 19.21 10.17 -0.58
N ILE A 54 18.03 10.63 -1.03
CA ILE A 54 17.27 11.65 -0.30
C ILE A 54 16.75 11.13 1.04
N LEU A 55 16.30 9.87 1.10
CA LEU A 55 15.88 9.24 2.36
C LEU A 55 17.06 9.11 3.34
N THR A 56 18.21 8.61 2.87
CA THR A 56 19.43 8.45 3.68
C THR A 56 19.94 9.78 4.21
N ARG A 57 20.04 10.81 3.35
CA ARG A 57 20.46 12.17 3.74
C ARG A 57 19.56 12.75 4.83
N ASN A 58 18.30 12.33 4.87
CA ASN A 58 17.33 12.78 5.86
C ASN A 58 17.25 11.92 7.13
N GLY A 59 18.12 10.92 7.27
CA GLY A 59 18.21 10.06 8.46
C GLY A 59 17.38 8.78 8.40
N TYR A 60 16.73 8.49 7.27
CA TYR A 60 15.96 7.25 7.10
C TYR A 60 16.89 6.12 6.65
N VAL A 61 17.46 5.41 7.63
CA VAL A 61 18.39 4.30 7.42
C VAL A 61 17.98 3.08 8.24
N GLY A 62 18.16 1.89 7.68
CA GLY A 62 17.91 0.62 8.36
C GLY A 62 16.43 0.22 8.42
N ARG A 63 16.19 -1.05 8.77
CA ARG A 63 14.84 -1.66 8.77
C ARG A 63 13.86 -0.98 9.73
N GLN A 64 14.37 -0.33 10.78
CA GLN A 64 13.56 0.30 11.82
C GLN A 64 13.15 1.75 11.49
N ALA A 65 13.70 2.36 10.44
CA ALA A 65 13.26 3.69 10.00
C ALA A 65 11.76 3.66 9.66
N PRO A 66 10.97 4.72 9.97
CA PRO A 66 9.53 4.72 9.76
C PRO A 66 9.19 5.01 8.29
N VAL A 67 9.82 4.25 7.38
CA VAL A 67 9.65 4.40 5.95
C VAL A 67 9.41 3.03 5.33
N TYR A 68 8.37 2.95 4.50
CA TYR A 68 8.19 1.90 3.53
C TYR A 68 8.38 2.48 2.12
N ILE A 69 9.03 1.75 1.22
CA ILE A 69 9.06 2.09 -0.21
C ILE A 69 8.22 1.05 -0.94
N GLN A 70 7.28 1.48 -1.78
CA GLN A 70 6.43 0.57 -2.54
C GLN A 70 6.52 0.75 -4.05
N SER A 71 6.17 -0.31 -4.77
CA SER A 71 6.12 -0.30 -6.23
C SER A 71 5.24 -1.44 -6.72
N PHE A 72 4.61 -1.22 -7.87
CA PHE A 72 3.99 -2.28 -8.66
C PHE A 72 5.03 -3.13 -9.43
N GLU A 73 6.16 -2.53 -9.81
CA GLU A 73 7.18 -3.21 -10.61
C GLU A 73 8.16 -4.01 -9.73
N VAL A 74 8.43 -5.25 -10.14
CA VAL A 74 9.16 -6.25 -9.34
C VAL A 74 10.68 -5.98 -9.34
N ASP A 75 11.25 -5.77 -10.51
CA ASP A 75 12.70 -5.64 -10.68
C ASP A 75 13.24 -4.33 -10.10
N ASN A 76 12.39 -3.29 -10.01
CA ASN A 76 12.69 -2.08 -9.26
C ASN A 76 12.86 -2.36 -7.76
N LEU A 77 11.95 -3.12 -7.13
CA LEU A 77 12.05 -3.47 -5.72
C LEU A 77 13.26 -4.39 -5.45
N LYS A 78 13.55 -5.34 -6.34
CA LYS A 78 14.79 -6.16 -6.25
C LYS A 78 16.06 -5.31 -6.37
N THR A 79 16.01 -4.21 -7.13
CA THR A 79 17.14 -3.28 -7.22
C THR A 79 17.27 -2.49 -5.91
N LEU A 80 16.16 -1.95 -5.40
CA LEU A 80 16.12 -1.23 -4.13
C LEU A 80 16.58 -2.09 -2.95
N SER A 81 16.23 -3.38 -2.91
CA SER A 81 16.60 -4.28 -1.81
C SER A 81 18.11 -4.50 -1.68
N ARG A 82 18.87 -4.22 -2.76
CA ARG A 82 20.34 -4.24 -2.77
C ARG A 82 20.96 -2.88 -2.41
N LEU A 83 20.19 -1.80 -2.50
CA LEU A 83 20.65 -0.43 -2.25
C LEU A 83 20.33 0.06 -0.84
N THR A 84 19.34 -0.53 -0.17
CA THR A 84 18.89 -0.10 1.15
C THR A 84 18.32 -1.24 1.98
N GLN A 85 18.36 -1.07 3.30
CA GLN A 85 17.69 -1.94 4.27
C GLN A 85 16.29 -1.43 4.66
N LEU A 86 15.82 -0.33 4.07
CA LEU A 86 14.45 0.15 4.27
C LEU A 86 13.44 -0.91 3.86
N ARG A 87 12.28 -0.92 4.53
CA ARG A 87 11.23 -1.91 4.27
C ARG A 87 10.61 -1.65 2.90
N LEU A 88 10.55 -2.69 2.07
CA LEU A 88 9.95 -2.62 0.75
C LEU A 88 8.59 -3.31 0.73
N VAL A 89 7.68 -2.82 -0.10
CA VAL A 89 6.34 -3.40 -0.30
C VAL A 89 6.02 -3.61 -1.76
N GLN A 90 5.68 -4.84 -2.13
CA GLN A 90 5.20 -5.19 -3.46
C GLN A 90 3.71 -4.88 -3.56
N LEU A 91 3.34 -4.00 -4.50
CA LEU A 91 1.94 -3.70 -4.80
C LEU A 91 1.34 -4.71 -5.78
N PHE A 92 0.04 -4.99 -5.66
CA PHE A 92 -0.67 -5.92 -6.54
C PHE A 92 -1.87 -5.23 -7.17
N GLY A 93 -1.90 -5.21 -8.50
CA GLY A 93 -3.04 -4.77 -9.28
C GLY A 93 -3.71 -5.92 -10.02
N SER A 94 -4.46 -5.58 -11.06
CA SER A 94 -4.93 -6.53 -12.07
C SER A 94 -3.85 -6.78 -13.13
N GLY A 95 -3.88 -7.95 -13.76
CA GLY A 95 -2.98 -8.28 -14.87
C GLY A 95 -1.55 -8.58 -14.39
N GLN A 96 -0.57 -7.84 -14.92
CA GLN A 96 0.85 -8.15 -14.79
C GLN A 96 1.67 -6.89 -14.45
N PRO A 97 2.74 -7.00 -13.62
CA PRO A 97 3.72 -5.93 -13.46
C PRO A 97 4.32 -5.49 -14.80
N TYR A 98 4.38 -4.18 -15.04
CA TYR A 98 4.79 -3.63 -16.34
C TYR A 98 6.23 -4.03 -16.73
N ASP A 99 7.15 -4.06 -15.78
CA ASP A 99 8.53 -4.52 -16.01
C ASP A 99 8.59 -5.99 -16.45
N GLN A 100 7.67 -6.82 -15.96
CA GLN A 100 7.58 -8.22 -16.35
C GLN A 100 6.98 -8.38 -17.76
N GLN A 101 6.03 -7.51 -18.12
CA GLN A 101 5.48 -7.44 -19.47
C GLN A 101 6.56 -7.04 -20.50
N VAL A 102 7.34 -5.98 -20.22
CA VAL A 102 8.44 -5.51 -21.08
C VAL A 102 9.49 -6.61 -21.29
N ARG A 103 9.70 -7.47 -20.29
CA ARG A 103 10.62 -8.62 -20.38
C ARG A 103 10.06 -9.83 -21.12
N GLY A 104 8.79 -9.82 -21.52
CA GLY A 104 8.12 -11.00 -22.10
C GLY A 104 7.94 -12.15 -21.10
N SER A 105 7.91 -11.86 -19.80
CA SER A 105 7.64 -12.84 -18.75
C SER A 105 6.14 -13.14 -18.68
N GLU A 106 5.74 -14.32 -18.20
CA GLU A 106 4.33 -14.63 -17.91
C GLU A 106 3.95 -14.36 -16.43
N LEU A 107 4.80 -13.68 -15.67
CA LEU A 107 4.54 -13.41 -14.26
C LEU A 107 3.40 -12.40 -14.10
N THR A 108 2.23 -12.85 -13.64
CA THR A 108 1.06 -12.01 -13.33
C THR A 108 0.96 -11.74 -11.83
N TYR A 109 0.20 -10.71 -11.43
CA TYR A 109 -0.10 -10.48 -10.01
C TYR A 109 -0.84 -11.66 -9.37
N ALA A 110 -1.72 -12.34 -10.14
CA ALA A 110 -2.39 -13.55 -9.67
C ALA A 110 -1.38 -14.68 -9.36
N ARG A 111 -0.36 -14.90 -10.20
CA ARG A 111 0.72 -15.87 -9.91
C ARG A 111 1.55 -15.44 -8.71
N MET A 112 1.82 -14.15 -8.56
CA MET A 112 2.51 -13.58 -7.39
C MET A 112 1.72 -13.74 -6.08
N ALA A 113 0.39 -13.79 -6.15
CA ALA A 113 -0.50 -13.88 -4.99
C ALA A 113 -0.63 -15.31 -4.43
N THR A 114 -0.04 -16.30 -5.10
CA THR A 114 0.02 -17.68 -4.60
C THR A 114 1.01 -17.81 -3.43
N PRO A 115 0.92 -18.85 -2.58
CA PRO A 115 1.90 -19.10 -1.52
C PRO A 115 3.36 -19.14 -1.99
N ALA A 116 3.61 -19.71 -3.19
CA ALA A 116 4.94 -19.73 -3.79
C ALA A 116 5.41 -18.34 -4.24
N GLY A 117 4.50 -17.55 -4.83
CA GLY A 117 4.75 -16.15 -5.21
C GLY A 117 5.08 -15.27 -4.00
N LEU A 118 4.31 -15.39 -2.92
CA LEU A 118 4.53 -14.68 -1.65
C LEU A 118 5.89 -15.04 -1.03
N LYS A 119 6.27 -16.34 -1.03
CA LYS A 119 7.62 -16.77 -0.61
C LYS A 119 8.73 -16.17 -1.49
N ALA A 120 8.50 -15.98 -2.78
CA ALA A 120 9.46 -15.32 -3.66
C ALA A 120 9.56 -13.81 -3.36
N ILE A 121 8.44 -13.16 -3.05
CA ILE A 121 8.39 -11.75 -2.65
C ILE A 121 9.14 -11.49 -1.35
N ALA A 122 8.99 -12.38 -0.36
CA ALA A 122 9.67 -12.29 0.94
C ALA A 122 11.21 -12.22 0.86
N ARG A 123 11.81 -12.59 -0.28
CA ARG A 123 13.26 -12.46 -0.52
C ARG A 123 13.72 -11.03 -0.73
N TYR A 124 12.82 -10.11 -1.09
CA TYR A 124 13.17 -8.72 -1.37
C TYR A 124 12.23 -7.69 -0.71
N ALA A 125 11.05 -8.08 -0.26
CA ALA A 125 10.09 -7.19 0.39
C ALA A 125 9.78 -7.62 1.82
N ALA A 126 9.36 -6.65 2.64
CA ALA A 126 8.89 -6.85 4.00
C ALA A 126 7.35 -6.90 4.10
N GLY A 127 6.66 -6.59 3.01
CA GLY A 127 5.21 -6.65 2.94
C GLY A 127 4.66 -6.60 1.52
N VAL A 128 3.34 -6.70 1.43
CA VAL A 128 2.55 -6.63 0.22
C VAL A 128 1.41 -5.64 0.39
N GLY A 129 1.11 -4.89 -0.68
CA GLY A 129 0.00 -3.94 -0.70
C GLY A 129 -0.94 -4.27 -1.85
N PRO A 130 -1.91 -5.18 -1.66
CA PRO A 130 -2.79 -5.60 -2.74
C PRO A 130 -4.05 -4.74 -2.84
N ASP A 131 -4.68 -4.77 -4.01
CA ASP A 131 -6.10 -4.42 -4.12
C ASP A 131 -6.94 -5.27 -3.14
N LYS A 132 -7.99 -4.66 -2.56
CA LYS A 132 -8.90 -5.29 -1.59
C LYS A 132 -9.46 -6.64 -2.05
N GLY A 133 -9.69 -6.83 -3.35
CA GLY A 133 -10.28 -8.04 -3.91
C GLY A 133 -9.43 -9.31 -3.75
N TYR A 134 -8.12 -9.19 -3.53
CA TYR A 134 -7.27 -10.34 -3.20
C TYR A 134 -7.58 -10.91 -1.80
N LEU A 135 -8.08 -10.08 -0.89
CA LEU A 135 -8.34 -10.45 0.51
C LEU A 135 -9.81 -10.81 0.72
N ILE A 136 -10.72 -9.93 0.31
CA ILE A 136 -12.16 -10.15 0.41
C ILE A 136 -12.76 -9.73 -0.95
N PRO A 137 -12.99 -10.67 -1.88
CA PRO A 137 -13.59 -10.36 -3.17
C PRO A 137 -15.05 -9.92 -3.00
N ARG A 138 -15.58 -9.24 -4.01
CA ARG A 138 -17.03 -8.98 -4.08
C ARG A 138 -17.75 -10.19 -4.68
N ASP A 139 -18.94 -10.48 -4.17
CA ASP A 139 -19.84 -11.48 -4.75
C ASP A 139 -20.53 -10.94 -6.03
N ALA A 140 -21.37 -11.77 -6.65
CA ALA A 140 -22.10 -11.40 -7.86
C ALA A 140 -23.07 -10.21 -7.67
N ASN A 141 -23.48 -9.92 -6.42
CA ASN A 141 -24.34 -8.79 -6.08
C ASN A 141 -23.52 -7.54 -5.68
N GLY A 142 -22.19 -7.63 -5.69
CA GLY A 142 -21.28 -6.56 -5.29
C GLY A 142 -21.11 -6.41 -3.78
N ASN A 143 -21.63 -7.33 -2.97
CA ASN A 143 -21.41 -7.36 -1.52
C ASN A 143 -20.02 -7.93 -1.21
N LEU A 144 -19.53 -7.75 0.02
CA LEU A 144 -18.33 -8.46 0.47
C LEU A 144 -18.60 -9.97 0.51
N GLY A 145 -17.73 -10.73 -0.14
CA GLY A 145 -17.70 -12.18 -0.07
C GLY A 145 -16.94 -12.68 1.17
N ALA A 146 -16.55 -13.95 1.14
CA ALA A 146 -15.74 -14.56 2.19
C ALA A 146 -14.26 -14.17 2.06
N PRO A 147 -13.53 -13.97 3.19
CA PRO A 147 -12.09 -13.78 3.15
C PRO A 147 -11.36 -14.94 2.48
N THR A 148 -10.34 -14.62 1.68
CA THR A 148 -9.43 -15.59 1.08
C THR A 148 -8.32 -15.98 2.07
N ARG A 149 -7.46 -16.90 1.64
CA ARG A 149 -6.25 -17.26 2.40
C ARG A 149 -5.08 -16.28 2.23
N PHE A 150 -5.23 -15.22 1.42
CA PHE A 150 -4.11 -14.35 1.05
C PHE A 150 -3.36 -13.78 2.26
N VAL A 151 -4.08 -13.29 3.27
CA VAL A 151 -3.46 -12.75 4.49
C VAL A 151 -2.67 -13.83 5.23
N ALA A 152 -3.29 -14.98 5.47
CA ALA A 152 -2.64 -16.10 6.15
C ALA A 152 -1.39 -16.60 5.41
N ASP A 153 -1.46 -16.72 4.08
CA ASP A 153 -0.34 -17.19 3.26
C ASP A 153 0.78 -16.13 3.18
N ALA A 154 0.45 -14.83 3.22
CA ALA A 154 1.43 -13.74 3.28
C ALA A 154 2.14 -13.71 4.65
N HIS A 155 1.38 -13.84 5.74
CA HIS A 155 1.94 -13.95 7.09
C HIS A 155 2.82 -15.18 7.25
N ALA A 156 2.44 -16.33 6.67
CA ALA A 156 3.26 -17.54 6.66
C ALA A 156 4.60 -17.36 5.90
N ALA A 157 4.66 -16.40 4.96
CA ALA A 157 5.88 -15.99 4.27
C ALA A 157 6.65 -14.87 5.01
N GLY A 158 6.17 -14.39 6.15
CA GLY A 158 6.78 -13.30 6.92
C GLY A 158 6.51 -11.90 6.35
N LEU A 159 5.48 -11.74 5.52
CA LEU A 159 5.12 -10.48 4.87
C LEU A 159 3.97 -9.79 5.61
N LYS A 160 4.10 -8.48 5.83
CA LYS A 160 2.98 -7.62 6.27
C LYS A 160 2.00 -7.34 5.14
N VAL A 161 0.72 -7.15 5.45
CA VAL A 161 -0.33 -6.94 4.43
C VAL A 161 -1.02 -5.59 4.63
N HIS A 162 -0.88 -4.69 3.64
CA HIS A 162 -1.44 -3.33 3.66
C HIS A 162 -2.32 -3.05 2.43
N PRO A 163 -3.58 -3.52 2.39
CA PRO A 163 -4.44 -3.35 1.22
C PRO A 163 -4.81 -1.88 0.94
N TYR A 164 -5.14 -1.61 -0.32
CA TYR A 164 -5.58 -0.31 -0.80
C TYR A 164 -6.83 -0.43 -1.71
N THR A 165 -7.64 0.61 -1.92
CA THR A 165 -7.77 1.84 -1.11
C THR A 165 -9.17 1.83 -0.51
N PHE A 166 -9.28 2.12 0.78
CA PHE A 166 -10.55 2.32 1.47
C PHE A 166 -11.04 3.74 1.20
N ARG A 167 -12.30 3.86 0.81
CA ARG A 167 -12.94 5.12 0.44
C ARG A 167 -14.38 5.11 0.90
N ALA A 168 -14.79 6.17 1.59
CA ALA A 168 -16.09 6.25 2.25
C ALA A 168 -17.27 6.42 1.30
N GLU A 169 -17.04 6.86 0.07
CA GLU A 169 -18.07 7.15 -0.91
C GLU A 169 -18.72 5.87 -1.46
N ASN A 170 -20.05 5.88 -1.63
CA ASN A 170 -20.86 4.74 -2.07
C ASN A 170 -20.34 4.09 -3.36
N ALA A 171 -19.78 4.87 -4.28
CA ALA A 171 -19.19 4.38 -5.52
C ALA A 171 -18.10 3.32 -5.28
N PHE A 172 -17.34 3.45 -4.19
CA PHE A 172 -16.22 2.57 -3.85
C PHE A 172 -16.59 1.49 -2.83
N LEU A 173 -17.76 1.57 -2.22
CA LEU A 173 -18.21 0.61 -1.21
C LEU A 173 -18.86 -0.63 -1.86
N PRO A 174 -18.79 -1.79 -1.17
CA PRO A 174 -19.63 -2.94 -1.45
C PRO A 174 -21.12 -2.55 -1.43
N THR A 175 -21.94 -3.20 -2.25
CA THR A 175 -23.35 -2.82 -2.48
C THR A 175 -24.13 -2.68 -1.18
N GLY A 176 -24.05 -3.68 -0.29
CA GLY A 176 -24.75 -3.69 1.00
C GLY A 176 -24.22 -2.71 2.05
N LEU A 177 -23.11 -2.01 1.78
CA LEU A 177 -22.55 -0.97 2.64
C LEU A 177 -22.86 0.43 2.12
N ARG A 178 -23.58 0.56 0.99
CA ARG A 178 -23.98 1.85 0.46
C ARG A 178 -25.17 2.40 1.24
N SER A 179 -25.14 3.69 1.55
CA SER A 179 -26.25 4.38 2.23
C SER A 179 -27.38 4.79 1.28
N SER A 180 -27.08 4.91 -0.02
CA SER A 180 -28.02 5.31 -1.08
C SER A 180 -27.40 5.07 -2.47
N ASP A 181 -28.16 5.36 -3.52
CA ASP A 181 -27.67 5.33 -4.91
C ASP A 181 -26.81 6.54 -5.29
N GLN A 182 -26.68 7.55 -4.41
CA GLN A 182 -25.84 8.71 -4.68
C GLN A 182 -24.36 8.32 -4.59
N PRO A 183 -23.57 8.37 -5.69
CA PRO A 183 -22.24 7.78 -5.73
C PRO A 183 -21.23 8.43 -4.77
N THR A 184 -21.40 9.73 -4.49
CA THR A 184 -20.51 10.53 -3.65
C THR A 184 -20.97 10.61 -2.19
N ALA A 185 -22.17 10.13 -1.86
CA ALA A 185 -22.62 10.06 -0.48
C ALA A 185 -21.79 9.02 0.28
N ARG A 186 -21.55 9.26 1.57
CA ARG A 186 -20.78 8.34 2.42
C ARG A 186 -21.67 7.19 2.86
N GLY A 187 -21.14 5.97 2.80
CA GLY A 187 -21.78 4.77 3.32
C GLY A 187 -21.06 4.21 4.54
N GLU A 188 -21.28 2.93 4.82
CA GLU A 188 -20.84 2.22 6.02
C GLU A 188 -19.38 1.73 5.92
N ILE A 189 -18.45 2.66 5.70
CA ILE A 189 -17.02 2.35 5.53
C ILE A 189 -16.39 1.74 6.78
N GLU A 190 -16.84 2.10 7.98
CA GLU A 190 -16.37 1.49 9.22
C GLU A 190 -16.61 -0.02 9.25
N THR A 191 -17.74 -0.47 8.68
CA THR A 191 -18.08 -1.89 8.58
C THR A 191 -17.13 -2.62 7.62
N GLU A 192 -16.77 -1.99 6.49
CA GLU A 192 -15.75 -2.55 5.59
C GLU A 192 -14.39 -2.64 6.29
N ILE A 193 -13.94 -1.57 6.97
CA ILE A 193 -12.66 -1.57 7.66
C ILE A 193 -12.60 -2.68 8.72
N ARG A 194 -13.65 -2.86 9.53
CA ARG A 194 -13.70 -3.94 10.53
C ARG A 194 -13.56 -5.32 9.87
N ALA A 195 -14.29 -5.58 8.78
CA ALA A 195 -14.19 -6.87 8.09
C ALA A 195 -12.76 -7.20 7.63
N PHE A 196 -12.00 -6.20 7.17
CA PHE A 196 -10.60 -6.42 6.77
C PHE A 196 -9.63 -6.50 7.98
N LEU A 197 -9.88 -5.74 9.06
CA LEU A 197 -9.13 -5.90 10.31
C LEU A 197 -9.33 -7.30 10.90
N ASP A 198 -10.57 -7.80 10.91
CA ASP A 198 -10.92 -9.17 11.35
C ASP A 198 -10.27 -10.23 10.45
N ALA A 199 -10.06 -9.92 9.16
CA ALA A 199 -9.30 -10.77 8.24
C ALA A 199 -7.77 -10.75 8.49
N GLY A 200 -7.29 -9.94 9.44
CA GLY A 200 -5.91 -9.96 9.92
C GLY A 200 -4.94 -9.03 9.19
N ILE A 201 -5.41 -7.98 8.52
CA ILE A 201 -4.48 -7.02 7.87
C ILE A 201 -3.62 -6.29 8.90
N ASP A 202 -2.41 -5.88 8.50
CA ASP A 202 -1.45 -5.20 9.40
C ASP A 202 -1.55 -3.66 9.36
N GLY A 203 -2.29 -3.14 8.38
CA GLY A 203 -2.47 -1.73 8.10
C GLY A 203 -3.28 -1.56 6.82
N LEU A 204 -3.66 -0.34 6.46
CA LEU A 204 -4.46 -0.09 5.26
C LEU A 204 -4.16 1.29 4.68
N PHE A 205 -4.47 1.48 3.39
CA PHE A 205 -4.51 2.79 2.75
C PHE A 205 -5.96 3.29 2.67
N ILE A 206 -6.21 4.50 3.16
CA ILE A 206 -7.54 5.12 3.21
C ILE A 206 -7.45 6.61 2.88
N ASP A 207 -8.47 7.13 2.20
CA ASP A 207 -8.55 8.54 1.84
C ASP A 207 -9.09 9.42 2.99
N GLN A 208 -9.79 8.81 3.96
CA GLN A 208 -10.30 9.43 5.19
C GLN A 208 -9.65 8.80 6.45
N PRO A 209 -8.41 9.20 6.81
CA PRO A 209 -7.63 8.53 7.85
C PRO A 209 -8.23 8.61 9.27
N ASP A 210 -9.03 9.64 9.57
CA ASP A 210 -9.75 9.80 10.83
C ASP A 210 -10.68 8.62 11.13
N ILE A 211 -11.33 8.08 10.09
CA ILE A 211 -12.23 6.92 10.22
C ILE A 211 -11.46 5.67 10.63
N ALA A 212 -10.34 5.37 9.95
CA ALA A 212 -9.52 4.20 10.29
C ALA A 212 -8.92 4.29 11.70
N VAL A 213 -8.51 5.49 12.14
CA VAL A 213 -8.03 5.72 13.51
C VAL A 213 -9.11 5.42 14.54
N LYS A 214 -10.35 5.90 14.30
CA LYS A 214 -11.50 5.62 15.16
C LYS A 214 -11.79 4.13 15.25
N VAL A 215 -11.88 3.43 14.11
CA VAL A 215 -12.19 2.00 14.06
C VAL A 215 -11.11 1.17 14.75
N ARG A 216 -9.83 1.46 14.52
CA ARG A 216 -8.73 0.77 15.20
C ARG A 216 -8.85 0.88 16.72
N ALA A 217 -9.10 2.08 17.23
CA ALA A 217 -9.25 2.32 18.66
C ALA A 217 -10.48 1.60 19.26
N GLU A 218 -11.53 1.36 18.47
CA GLU A 218 -12.68 0.56 18.89
C GLU A 218 -12.36 -0.93 18.98
N VAL A 219 -11.57 -1.47 18.04
CA VAL A 219 -11.14 -2.88 18.02
C VAL A 219 -10.18 -3.16 19.17
N GLU A 220 -9.17 -2.31 19.37
CA GLU A 220 -8.17 -2.45 20.46
C GLU A 220 -8.79 -2.43 21.86
N ARG A 221 -9.97 -1.82 22.04
CA ARG A 221 -10.71 -1.81 23.33
C ARG A 221 -11.52 -3.08 23.60
N ARG A 222 -11.70 -3.94 22.60
CA ARG A 222 -12.48 -5.18 22.71
C ARG A 222 -11.61 -6.41 23.06
N GLU A 223 -10.30 -6.28 22.92
CA GLU A 223 -9.28 -7.28 23.30
C GLU A 223 -8.85 -7.09 24.77
#